data_AF-A0A7T2S2E1-F1
#
_entry.id   AF-A0A7T2S2E1-F1
#
_cell.length_a   1.000
_cell.length_b   1.000
_cell.length_c   1.000
_cell.angle_alpha   90.00
_cell.angle_beta   90.00
_cell.angle_gamma   90.00
#
_symmetry.space_group_name_H-M   'P 1'
#
loop_
_entity.id
_entity.type
_entity.pdbx_description
1 polymer ?
#
loop_
_entity_poly.entity_id
_entity_poly.type
_entity_poly.pdbx_seq_one_letter_code
_entity_poly.pdbx_strand_id
1 'polypeptide(L)'
;MLVDVRPAQHRRASPVTQAMQMDLQELQGKRFLMPEEVILLGTGLDHADLDAACRQLRSQGFVGVKALLGGAATVLPPMAPTGLQDLSASDWIASMGQGLAWTVLSLSKALDASPAVQSPVDEQQTHRLVATHDLAIQLNAIASRKARGDQPGISASRALVVIADASTEPELRARLATQQASLGHRPDAVPVYWLRGGWQAYQAQVASMQAVAATAGHRLQAACGRF
;
A
#
# COMPACT_ATOMS: atom_id res chain seq x y z
N MET A 1 -4.52 10.35 -20.70
CA MET A 1 -4.63 11.42 -19.69
C MET A 1 -4.61 10.80 -18.29
N LEU A 2 -3.82 11.34 -17.35
CA LEU A 2 -3.73 10.84 -15.98
C LEU A 2 -4.70 11.60 -15.05
N VAL A 3 -5.48 10.87 -14.25
CA VAL A 3 -6.49 11.44 -13.33
C VAL A 3 -6.24 10.92 -11.91
N ASP A 4 -5.93 11.82 -10.97
CA ASP A 4 -5.72 11.49 -9.56
C ASP A 4 -7.04 11.45 -8.80
N VAL A 5 -7.50 10.22 -8.55
CA VAL A 5 -8.77 9.89 -7.89
C VAL A 5 -8.58 9.49 -6.42
N ARG A 6 -7.36 9.65 -5.88
CA ARG A 6 -7.09 9.38 -4.45
C ARG A 6 -7.94 10.24 -3.53
N PRO A 7 -8.24 9.81 -2.30
CA PRO A 7 -8.93 10.66 -1.33
C PRO A 7 -8.25 12.03 -1.18
N ALA A 8 -9.04 13.09 -1.02
CA ALA A 8 -8.54 14.47 -1.00
C ALA A 8 -7.39 14.72 -0.02
N GLN A 9 -7.40 14.03 1.14
CA GLN A 9 -6.29 14.08 2.11
C GLN A 9 -4.96 13.64 1.50
N HIS A 10 -4.93 12.55 0.73
CA HIS A 10 -3.73 12.02 0.09
C HIS A 10 -3.22 12.96 -1.01
N ARG A 11 -4.13 13.52 -1.81
CA ARG A 11 -3.79 14.51 -2.85
C ARG A 11 -3.19 15.78 -2.26
N ARG A 12 -3.71 16.25 -1.12
CA ARG A 12 -3.17 17.43 -0.41
C ARG A 12 -1.80 17.17 0.20
N ALA A 13 -1.60 16.00 0.80
CA ALA A 13 -0.33 15.65 1.43
C ALA A 13 0.79 15.40 0.40
N SER A 14 0.42 14.87 -0.78
CA SER A 14 1.38 14.48 -1.83
C SER A 14 0.83 14.75 -3.23
N PRO A 15 0.82 16.01 -3.70
CA PRO A 15 0.25 16.35 -5.00
C PRO A 15 1.02 15.73 -6.16
N VAL A 16 0.31 15.14 -7.13
CA VAL A 16 0.89 14.65 -8.39
C VAL A 16 0.64 15.70 -9.45
N THR A 17 1.67 16.48 -9.77
CA THR A 17 1.56 17.71 -10.61
C THR A 17 1.13 17.45 -12.04
N GLN A 18 1.38 16.25 -12.58
CA GLN A 18 1.03 15.87 -13.95
C GLN A 18 -0.34 15.19 -14.06
N ALA A 19 -1.06 15.03 -12.95
CA ALA A 19 -2.37 14.39 -12.93
C ALA A 19 -3.48 15.42 -12.73
N MET A 20 -4.56 15.29 -13.50
CA MET A 20 -5.78 16.06 -13.25
C MET A 20 -6.44 15.53 -11.98
N GLN A 21 -6.65 16.40 -10.98
CA GLN A 21 -7.23 15.99 -9.70
C GLN A 21 -8.75 16.09 -9.74
N MET A 22 -9.44 15.00 -9.44
CA MET A 22 -10.89 14.96 -9.25
C MET A 22 -11.30 13.68 -8.53
N ASP A 23 -12.43 13.70 -7.86
CA ASP A 23 -12.98 12.49 -7.26
C ASP A 23 -13.59 11.58 -8.32
N LEU A 24 -13.68 10.28 -8.02
CA LEU A 24 -14.21 9.30 -8.96
C LEU A 24 -15.67 9.62 -9.36
N GLN A 25 -16.48 10.13 -8.43
CA GLN A 25 -17.85 10.55 -8.72
C GLN A 25 -17.89 11.74 -9.71
N GLU A 26 -16.95 12.68 -9.59
CA GLU A 26 -16.87 13.82 -10.49
C GLU A 26 -16.50 13.38 -11.91
N LEU A 27 -15.60 12.40 -12.03
CA LEU A 27 -15.17 11.83 -13.31
C LEU A 27 -16.33 11.21 -14.09
N GLN A 28 -17.24 10.49 -13.43
CA GLN A 28 -18.39 9.84 -14.08
C GLN A 28 -19.26 10.81 -14.89
N GLY A 29 -19.33 12.08 -14.47
CA GLY A 29 -20.09 13.12 -15.17
C GLY A 29 -19.37 13.78 -16.35
N LYS A 30 -18.08 13.50 -16.60
CA LYS A 30 -17.26 14.21 -17.59
C LYS A 30 -17.30 13.55 -18.96
N ARG A 31 -18.39 13.78 -19.71
CA ARG A 31 -18.59 13.22 -21.05
C ARG A 31 -17.47 13.51 -22.05
N PHE A 32 -16.80 14.66 -21.94
CA PHE A 32 -15.68 15.00 -22.83
C PHE A 32 -14.46 14.08 -22.65
N LEU A 33 -14.38 13.33 -21.56
CA LEU A 33 -13.34 12.34 -21.30
C LEU A 33 -13.69 10.93 -21.77
N MET A 34 -14.94 10.68 -22.17
CA MET A 34 -15.38 9.38 -22.66
C MET A 34 -14.60 8.87 -23.89
N PRO A 35 -14.27 9.70 -24.90
CA PRO A 35 -13.48 9.25 -26.04
C PRO A 35 -11.97 9.16 -25.75
N GLU A 36 -11.52 9.71 -24.62
CA GLU A 36 -10.10 9.78 -24.26
C GLU A 36 -9.60 8.49 -23.59
N GLU A 37 -8.29 8.25 -23.67
CA GLU A 37 -7.66 7.29 -22.77
C GLU A 37 -7.48 7.91 -21.38
N VAL A 38 -8.15 7.35 -20.37
CA VAL A 38 -8.14 7.83 -18.99
C VAL A 38 -7.41 6.83 -18.11
N ILE A 39 -6.30 7.26 -17.50
CA ILE A 39 -5.53 6.46 -16.55
C ILE A 39 -5.87 6.97 -15.15
N LEU A 40 -6.55 6.13 -14.35
CA LEU A 40 -6.88 6.41 -12.96
C LEU A 40 -5.66 6.18 -12.07
N LEU A 41 -5.33 7.17 -11.28
CA LEU A 41 -4.28 7.14 -10.27
C LEU A 41 -4.92 7.07 -8.89
N GLY A 42 -4.87 5.90 -8.26
CA GLY A 42 -5.26 5.70 -6.86
C GLY A 42 -4.07 5.72 -5.92
N THR A 43 -4.29 5.24 -4.70
CA THR A 43 -3.24 5.15 -3.67
C THR A 43 -2.21 4.07 -4.00
N GLY A 44 -2.61 3.07 -4.80
CA GLY A 44 -1.82 1.87 -5.06
C GLY A 44 -2.16 0.72 -4.11
N LEU A 45 -3.00 0.98 -3.10
CA LEU A 45 -3.54 0.03 -2.13
C LEU A 45 -5.01 -0.32 -2.41
N ASP A 46 -5.66 0.46 -3.27
CA ASP A 46 -7.08 0.51 -3.59
C ASP A 46 -7.40 -0.19 -4.93
N HIS A 47 -6.66 -1.27 -5.25
CA HIS A 47 -6.72 -1.87 -6.58
C HIS A 47 -8.09 -2.46 -6.93
N ALA A 48 -8.73 -3.21 -6.04
CA ALA A 48 -10.07 -3.77 -6.31
C ALA A 48 -11.14 -2.68 -6.48
N ASP A 49 -11.07 -1.60 -5.70
CA ASP A 49 -11.97 -0.45 -5.82
C ASP A 49 -11.78 0.26 -7.16
N LEU A 50 -10.53 0.49 -7.57
CA LEU A 50 -10.21 1.07 -8.88
C LEU A 50 -10.59 0.17 -10.05
N ASP A 51 -10.47 -1.14 -9.91
CA ASP A 51 -10.89 -2.11 -10.91
C ASP A 51 -12.42 -2.10 -11.08
N ALA A 52 -13.16 -2.03 -9.97
CA ALA A 52 -14.61 -1.84 -9.98
C ALA A 52 -14.99 -0.52 -10.64
N ALA A 53 -14.29 0.57 -10.30
CA ALA A 53 -14.47 1.89 -10.90
C ALA A 53 -14.22 1.89 -12.42
N CYS A 54 -13.16 1.22 -12.88
CA CYS A 54 -12.86 1.07 -14.30
C CYS A 54 -13.98 0.34 -15.04
N ARG A 55 -14.49 -0.78 -14.48
CA ARG A 55 -15.62 -1.51 -15.06
C ARG A 55 -16.88 -0.64 -15.13
N GLN A 56 -17.16 0.11 -14.06
CA GLN A 56 -18.31 1.02 -14.00
C GLN A 56 -18.20 2.13 -15.06
N LEU A 57 -17.07 2.83 -15.16
CA LEU A 57 -16.87 3.89 -16.15
C LEU A 57 -16.98 3.36 -17.59
N ARG A 58 -16.44 2.16 -17.87
CA ARG A 58 -16.62 1.52 -19.18
C ARG A 58 -18.09 1.25 -19.50
N SER A 59 -18.88 0.79 -18.52
CA SER A 59 -20.33 0.59 -18.70
C SER A 59 -21.09 1.91 -18.95
N GLN A 60 -20.52 3.05 -18.56
CA GLN A 60 -21.06 4.39 -18.80
C GLN A 60 -20.63 5.01 -20.13
N GLY A 61 -19.82 4.31 -20.94
CA GLY A 61 -19.41 4.76 -22.28
C GLY A 61 -17.99 5.29 -22.39
N PHE A 62 -17.17 5.21 -21.33
CA PHE A 62 -15.74 5.52 -21.45
C PHE A 62 -15.01 4.40 -22.19
N VAL A 63 -14.35 4.73 -23.31
CA VAL A 63 -13.77 3.72 -24.21
C VAL A 63 -12.38 3.25 -23.80
N GLY A 64 -11.65 4.04 -22.99
CA GLY A 64 -10.22 3.83 -22.72
C GLY A 64 -9.81 3.99 -21.26
N VAL A 65 -10.59 3.50 -20.29
CA VAL A 65 -10.24 3.61 -18.86
C VAL A 65 -9.27 2.52 -18.43
N LYS A 66 -8.19 2.89 -17.72
CA LYS A 66 -7.20 1.99 -17.12
C LYS A 66 -6.88 2.46 -15.69
N ALA A 67 -6.44 1.57 -14.82
CA ALA A 67 -5.88 1.94 -13.52
C ALA A 67 -4.36 1.85 -13.56
N LEU A 68 -3.65 2.81 -12.96
CA LEU A 68 -2.20 2.76 -12.84
C LEU A 68 -1.81 1.75 -11.76
N LEU A 69 -1.12 0.69 -12.16
CA LEU A 69 -0.58 -0.31 -11.26
C LEU A 69 0.41 0.33 -10.27
N GLY A 70 0.25 0.04 -8.98
CA GLY A 70 1.03 0.65 -7.90
C GLY A 70 0.63 2.09 -7.56
N GLY A 71 -0.34 2.67 -8.27
CA GLY A 71 -0.95 3.97 -7.96
C GLY A 71 0.05 5.11 -7.81
N ALA A 72 -0.21 6.03 -6.89
CA ALA A 72 0.65 7.18 -6.63
C ALA A 72 2.06 6.77 -6.19
N ALA A 73 2.26 5.52 -5.75
CA ALA A 73 3.57 5.08 -5.31
C ALA A 73 4.62 5.02 -6.41
N THR A 74 4.19 4.84 -7.67
CA THR A 74 5.08 4.70 -8.83
C THR A 74 5.43 6.03 -9.49
N VAL A 75 4.66 7.08 -9.20
CA VAL A 75 4.83 8.41 -9.83
C VAL A 75 5.30 9.48 -8.85
N LEU A 76 5.07 9.29 -7.55
CA LEU A 76 5.59 10.18 -6.54
C LEU A 76 7.03 9.79 -6.18
N PRO A 77 7.93 10.78 -5.99
CA PRO A 77 9.20 10.50 -5.37
C PRO A 77 8.93 9.94 -3.96
N PRO A 78 9.73 8.96 -3.50
CA PRO A 78 9.55 8.44 -2.16
C PRO A 78 9.70 9.58 -1.14
N MET A 79 8.68 9.76 -0.32
CA MET A 79 8.62 10.86 0.65
C MET A 79 9.59 10.67 1.83
N ALA A 80 10.19 9.49 1.98
CA ALA A 80 11.09 9.15 3.07
C ALA A 80 12.57 9.15 2.62
N PRO A 81 13.51 9.49 3.53
CA PRO A 81 14.94 9.38 3.27
C PRO A 81 15.37 7.95 2.88
N THR A 82 14.57 6.97 3.30
CA THR A 82 14.73 5.55 2.99
C THR A 82 14.31 5.18 1.58
N GLY A 83 13.87 6.08 0.71
CA GLY A 83 13.37 5.75 -0.63
C GLY A 83 12.16 4.79 -0.66
N LEU A 84 11.61 4.45 0.51
CA LEU A 84 10.44 3.60 0.72
C LEU A 84 9.23 4.43 1.09
N GLN A 85 8.04 3.93 0.78
CA GLN A 85 6.80 4.59 1.18
C GLN A 85 6.36 4.13 2.56
N ASP A 86 5.96 5.08 3.41
CA ASP A 86 5.37 4.76 4.70
C ASP A 86 3.97 4.15 4.51
N LEU A 87 3.71 3.06 5.24
CA LEU A 87 2.44 2.37 5.27
C LEU A 87 1.98 2.25 6.73
N SER A 88 0.74 2.65 7.00
CA SER A 88 0.15 2.42 8.33
C SER A 88 -0.36 0.99 8.44
N ALA A 89 -0.48 0.48 9.67
CA ALA A 89 -1.11 -0.82 9.91
C ALA A 89 -2.56 -0.88 9.41
N SER A 90 -3.33 0.20 9.58
CA SER A 90 -4.71 0.27 9.10
C SER A 90 -4.80 0.22 7.58
N ASP A 91 -3.98 0.98 6.87
CA ASP A 91 -3.98 1.01 5.40
C ASP A 91 -3.53 -0.35 4.85
N TRP A 92 -2.52 -0.95 5.48
CA TRP A 92 -2.07 -2.28 5.09
C TRP A 92 -3.17 -3.33 5.27
N ILE A 93 -3.81 -3.37 6.45
CA ILE A 93 -4.91 -4.31 6.72
C ILE A 93 -6.07 -4.08 5.74
N ALA A 94 -6.45 -2.83 5.47
CA ALA A 94 -7.52 -2.50 4.53
C ALA A 94 -7.19 -2.94 3.09
N SER A 95 -5.92 -2.93 2.71
CA SER A 95 -5.47 -3.38 1.39
C SER A 95 -5.40 -4.91 1.22
N MET A 96 -5.48 -5.68 2.32
CA MET A 96 -5.46 -7.14 2.24
C MET A 96 -6.73 -7.64 1.53
N GLY A 97 -6.56 -8.54 0.57
CA GLY A 97 -7.67 -9.04 -0.26
C GLY A 97 -8.14 -8.07 -1.37
N GLN A 98 -7.54 -6.88 -1.48
CA GLN A 98 -7.90 -5.89 -2.52
C GLN A 98 -7.19 -6.12 -3.86
N GLY A 99 -6.87 -7.39 -4.20
CA GLY A 99 -6.16 -7.73 -5.43
C GLY A 99 -4.65 -7.47 -5.42
N LEU A 100 -4.09 -7.17 -4.24
CA LEU A 100 -2.64 -7.07 -3.99
C LEU A 100 -2.11 -8.36 -3.37
N ALA A 101 -1.13 -8.97 -4.03
CA ALA A 101 -0.33 -10.05 -3.49
C ALA A 101 0.82 -9.46 -2.65
N TRP A 102 0.64 -9.49 -1.34
CA TRP A 102 1.62 -9.02 -0.37
C TRP A 102 2.73 -10.05 -0.16
N THR A 103 3.95 -9.56 -0.01
CA THR A 103 5.08 -10.34 0.51
C THR A 103 5.70 -9.56 1.66
N VAL A 104 5.81 -10.21 2.83
CA VAL A 104 6.39 -9.62 4.03
C VAL A 104 7.90 -9.85 4.04
N LEU A 105 8.64 -8.79 4.32
CA LEU A 105 10.07 -8.81 4.53
C LEU A 105 10.34 -8.54 6.02
N SER A 106 10.54 -9.60 6.79
CA SER A 106 10.68 -9.53 8.23
C SER A 106 12.11 -9.18 8.63
N LEU A 107 12.26 -8.09 9.35
CA LEU A 107 13.42 -7.74 10.17
C LEU A 107 13.07 -7.81 11.67
N SER A 108 11.89 -8.34 12.01
CA SER A 108 11.32 -8.35 13.34
C SER A 108 11.48 -9.73 13.97
N LYS A 109 12.16 -9.79 15.12
CA LYS A 109 12.26 -11.03 15.90
C LYS A 109 10.91 -11.41 16.52
N ALA A 110 10.11 -10.41 16.89
CA ALA A 110 8.79 -10.65 17.47
C ALA A 110 7.81 -11.26 16.46
N LEU A 111 7.85 -10.80 15.20
CA LEU A 111 7.11 -11.40 14.09
C LEU A 111 7.58 -12.82 13.81
N ASP A 112 8.91 -13.03 13.71
CA ASP A 112 9.47 -14.35 13.41
C ASP A 112 9.16 -15.42 14.48
N ALA A 113 8.92 -14.98 15.72
CA ALA A 113 8.50 -15.84 16.83
C ALA A 113 6.97 -15.92 17.01
N SER A 114 6.19 -15.18 16.22
CA SER A 114 4.73 -15.12 16.36
C SER A 114 4.06 -16.36 15.75
N PRO A 115 2.98 -16.89 16.37
CA PRO A 115 2.20 -17.97 15.77
C PRO A 115 1.60 -17.55 14.42
N ALA A 116 1.53 -18.48 13.46
CA ALA A 116 1.02 -18.22 12.12
C ALA A 116 -0.38 -17.58 12.09
N VAL A 117 -1.25 -17.90 13.06
CA VAL A 117 -2.62 -17.36 13.19
C VAL A 117 -2.65 -15.84 13.43
N GLN A 118 -1.56 -15.26 13.94
CA GLN A 118 -1.45 -13.82 14.17
C GLN A 118 -0.77 -13.09 13.00
N SER A 119 -0.13 -13.82 12.10
CA SER A 119 0.55 -13.26 10.92
C SER A 119 -0.48 -12.77 9.88
N PRO A 120 -0.30 -11.57 9.30
CA PRO A 120 -1.19 -11.02 8.28
C PRO A 120 -1.08 -11.72 6.92
N VAL A 121 -0.02 -12.50 6.71
CA VAL A 121 0.22 -13.25 5.47
C VAL A 121 0.69 -14.66 5.81
N ASP A 122 0.50 -15.58 4.86
CA ASP A 122 0.97 -16.95 5.00
C ASP A 122 2.50 -17.01 5.20
N GLU A 123 2.99 -18.05 5.88
CA GLU A 123 4.43 -18.21 6.12
C GLU A 123 5.23 -18.23 4.80
N GLN A 124 4.67 -18.80 3.73
CA GLN A 124 5.27 -18.82 2.39
C GLN A 124 5.43 -17.44 1.76
N GLN A 125 4.69 -16.44 2.25
CA GLN A 125 4.75 -15.05 1.81
C GLN A 125 5.66 -14.19 2.69
N THR A 126 6.27 -14.78 3.73
CA THR A 126 7.19 -14.09 4.65
C THR A 126 8.63 -14.49 4.35
N HIS A 127 9.47 -13.51 4.04
CA HIS A 127 10.91 -13.69 3.91
C HIS A 127 11.62 -13.03 5.09
N ARG A 128 12.36 -13.83 5.86
CA ARG A 128 13.21 -13.33 6.94
C ARG A 128 14.46 -12.71 6.36
N LEU A 129 14.76 -11.49 6.77
CA LEU A 129 15.92 -10.73 6.37
C LEU A 129 16.86 -10.56 7.56
N VAL A 130 18.15 -10.42 7.25
CA VAL A 130 19.17 -10.07 8.23
C VAL A 130 19.57 -8.63 7.99
N ALA A 131 19.50 -7.81 9.05
CA ALA A 131 19.90 -6.40 9.03
C ALA A 131 21.43 -6.26 8.87
N THR A 132 21.91 -6.41 7.64
CA THR A 132 23.34 -6.30 7.27
C THR A 132 23.67 -4.95 6.63
N HIS A 133 24.94 -4.73 6.30
CA HIS A 133 25.39 -3.55 5.55
C HIS A 133 24.85 -3.49 4.10
N ASP A 134 24.29 -4.61 3.60
CA ASP A 134 23.76 -4.72 2.23
C ASP A 134 22.23 -4.79 2.19
N LEU A 135 21.54 -4.37 3.27
CA LEU A 135 20.09 -4.48 3.37
C LEU A 135 19.36 -3.84 2.18
N ALA A 136 19.76 -2.63 1.77
CA ALA A 136 19.16 -1.98 0.60
C ALA A 136 19.34 -2.78 -0.70
N ILE A 137 20.50 -3.42 -0.89
CA ILE A 137 20.78 -4.27 -2.05
C ILE A 137 19.87 -5.50 -2.02
N GLN A 138 19.70 -6.14 -0.85
CA GLN A 138 18.82 -7.28 -0.68
C GLN A 138 17.36 -6.92 -0.99
N LEU A 139 16.86 -5.80 -0.47
CA LEU A 139 15.51 -5.31 -0.73
C LEU A 139 15.29 -5.07 -2.24
N ASN A 140 16.21 -4.36 -2.89
CA ASN A 140 16.13 -4.09 -4.33
C ASN A 140 16.17 -5.38 -5.15
N ALA A 141 17.02 -6.34 -4.78
CA ALA A 141 17.11 -7.63 -5.48
C ALA A 141 15.81 -8.43 -5.35
N ILE A 142 15.17 -8.44 -4.18
CA ILE A 142 13.87 -9.10 -3.97
C ILE A 142 12.79 -8.40 -4.79
N ALA A 143 12.72 -7.07 -4.74
CA ALA A 143 11.73 -6.29 -5.48
C ALA A 143 11.84 -6.54 -7.00
N SER A 144 13.04 -6.50 -7.56
CA SER A 144 13.26 -6.80 -8.98
C SER A 144 12.93 -8.25 -9.34
N ARG A 145 13.22 -9.22 -8.47
CA ARG A 145 12.83 -10.63 -8.72
C ARG A 145 11.32 -10.81 -8.75
N LYS A 146 10.59 -10.16 -7.83
CA LYS A 146 9.12 -10.24 -7.78
C LYS A 146 8.46 -9.52 -8.96
N ALA A 147 9.07 -8.45 -9.47
CA ALA A 147 8.64 -7.79 -10.71
C ALA A 147 8.75 -8.73 -11.93
N ARG A 148 9.87 -9.47 -12.04
CA ARG A 148 10.10 -10.41 -13.16
C ARG A 148 9.33 -11.73 -13.07
N GLY A 149 8.76 -12.05 -11.91
CA GLY A 149 8.05 -13.32 -11.65
C GLY A 149 6.65 -13.42 -12.27
N ASP A 150 6.28 -12.54 -13.20
CA ASP A 150 4.99 -12.60 -13.89
C ASP A 150 4.89 -13.86 -14.75
N GLN A 151 4.13 -14.84 -14.25
CA GLN A 151 3.55 -15.86 -15.11
C GLN A 151 2.41 -15.22 -15.90
N PRO A 152 2.38 -15.36 -17.24
CA PRO A 152 1.27 -14.86 -18.04
C PRO A 152 -0.03 -15.52 -17.58
N GLY A 153 -0.99 -14.71 -17.12
CA GLY A 153 -2.37 -15.16 -16.81
C GLY A 153 -2.86 -14.94 -15.37
N ILE A 154 -1.99 -14.56 -14.41
CA ILE A 154 -2.40 -14.22 -13.03
C ILE A 154 -1.96 -12.78 -12.71
N SER A 155 -2.80 -11.81 -13.06
CA SER A 155 -2.57 -10.37 -12.83
C SER A 155 -2.94 -9.93 -11.41
N ALA A 156 -2.32 -10.53 -10.38
CA ALA A 156 -2.37 -9.92 -9.06
C ALA A 156 -1.25 -8.89 -8.95
N SER A 157 -1.61 -7.64 -8.67
CA SER A 157 -0.68 -6.56 -8.37
C SER A 157 0.22 -6.99 -7.19
N ARG A 158 1.54 -6.82 -7.26
CA ARG A 158 2.46 -7.26 -6.18
C ARG A 158 2.99 -6.09 -5.38
N ALA A 159 3.13 -6.27 -4.07
CA ALA A 159 3.74 -5.29 -3.18
C ALA A 159 4.58 -5.96 -2.08
N LEU A 160 5.62 -5.27 -1.64
CA LEU A 160 6.47 -5.70 -0.53
C LEU A 160 6.23 -4.80 0.67
N VAL A 161 6.23 -5.37 1.87
CA VAL A 161 6.19 -4.60 3.12
C VAL A 161 7.33 -5.04 4.02
N VAL A 162 8.13 -4.08 4.48
CA VAL A 162 9.20 -4.29 5.45
C VAL A 162 8.66 -4.07 6.85
N ILE A 163 8.88 -5.05 7.73
CA ILE A 163 8.41 -5.02 9.11
C ILE A 163 9.60 -5.20 10.04
N ALA A 164 9.79 -4.25 10.94
CA ALA A 164 10.78 -4.30 12.01
C ALA A 164 10.09 -4.32 13.38
N ASP A 165 10.85 -4.63 14.42
CA ASP A 165 10.41 -4.36 15.79
C ASP A 165 10.47 -2.85 16.05
N ALA A 166 9.45 -2.29 16.71
CA ALA A 166 9.38 -0.86 17.02
C ALA A 166 10.63 -0.31 17.73
N SER A 167 11.30 -1.14 18.55
CA SER A 167 12.55 -0.79 19.23
C SER A 167 13.75 -0.64 18.30
N THR A 168 13.75 -1.34 17.16
CA THR A 168 14.85 -1.36 16.18
C THR A 168 14.56 -0.54 14.92
N GLU A 169 13.28 -0.19 14.69
CA GLU A 169 12.84 0.55 13.51
C GLU A 169 13.64 1.84 13.26
N PRO A 170 13.87 2.74 14.24
CA PRO A 170 14.57 3.99 13.98
C PRO A 170 15.98 3.81 13.42
N GLU A 171 16.75 2.87 13.99
CA GLU A 171 18.11 2.56 13.55
C GLU A 171 18.12 1.94 12.15
N LEU A 172 17.23 0.97 11.90
CA LEU A 172 17.12 0.29 10.61
C LEU A 172 16.72 1.26 9.50
N ARG A 173 15.79 2.19 9.78
CA ARG A 173 15.40 3.24 8.84
C ARG A 173 16.56 4.19 8.54
N ALA A 174 17.27 4.66 9.56
CA ALA A 174 18.42 5.54 9.34
C ALA A 174 19.49 4.86 8.47
N ARG A 175 19.80 3.59 8.78
CA ARG A 175 20.75 2.78 8.02
C ARG A 175 20.31 2.58 6.56
N LEU A 176 19.04 2.24 6.36
CA LEU A 176 18.49 2.02 5.03
C LEU A 176 18.51 3.31 4.19
N ALA A 177 18.21 4.46 4.79
CA ALA A 177 18.31 5.76 4.13
C ALA A 177 19.72 6.05 3.62
N THR A 178 20.74 5.84 4.46
CA THR A 178 22.14 6.01 4.05
C THR A 178 22.52 5.08 2.90
N GLN A 179 22.10 3.81 2.96
CA GLN A 179 22.40 2.83 1.91
C GLN A 179 21.64 3.10 0.60
N GLN A 180 20.42 3.63 0.66
CA GLN A 180 19.65 3.92 -0.55
C GLN A 180 20.12 5.17 -1.27
N ALA A 181 20.60 6.18 -0.53
CA ALA A 181 21.20 7.37 -1.11
C ALA A 181 22.38 7.04 -2.05
N SER A 182 23.08 5.93 -1.83
CA SER A 182 24.20 5.51 -2.68
C SER A 182 23.82 4.61 -3.88
N LEU A 183 22.62 4.02 -3.88
CA LEU A 183 22.21 3.02 -4.88
C LEU A 183 21.36 3.59 -6.03
N GLY A 184 20.81 4.80 -5.87
CA GLY A 184 19.92 5.42 -6.86
C GLY A 184 18.54 4.75 -6.96
N HIS A 185 17.60 5.42 -7.62
CA HIS A 185 16.23 4.94 -7.80
C HIS A 185 16.12 3.93 -8.95
N ARG A 186 15.28 2.89 -8.79
CA ARG A 186 15.02 1.88 -9.85
C ARG A 186 13.52 1.87 -10.22
N PRO A 187 13.17 2.19 -11.47
CA PRO A 187 11.76 2.28 -11.89
C PRO A 187 11.07 0.91 -12.09
N ASP A 188 11.83 -0.17 -12.36
CA ASP A 188 11.27 -1.49 -12.74
C ASP A 188 11.09 -2.46 -11.55
N ALA A 189 10.77 -1.94 -10.36
CA ALA A 189 10.61 -2.73 -9.14
C ALA A 189 9.16 -2.71 -8.66
N VAL A 190 8.71 -3.80 -8.02
CA VAL A 190 7.44 -3.76 -7.27
C VAL A 190 7.53 -2.73 -6.14
N PRO A 191 6.43 -2.05 -5.79
CA PRO A 191 6.44 -1.08 -4.71
C PRO A 191 6.85 -1.72 -3.38
N VAL A 192 7.67 -1.00 -2.63
CA VAL A 192 8.19 -1.43 -1.33
C VAL A 192 7.80 -0.42 -0.27
N TYR A 193 7.09 -0.92 0.74
CA TYR A 193 6.55 -0.14 1.84
C TYR A 193 7.28 -0.44 3.14
N TRP A 194 7.30 0.54 4.03
CA TRP A 194 7.75 0.39 5.40
C TRP A 194 6.55 0.48 6.35
N LEU A 195 6.33 -0.56 7.17
CA LEU A 195 5.27 -0.55 8.17
C LEU A 195 5.64 0.37 9.35
N ARG A 196 4.96 1.52 9.45
CA ARG A 196 5.19 2.49 10.53
C ARG A 196 4.84 1.89 11.90
N GLY A 197 5.75 2.01 12.85
CA GLY A 197 5.59 1.45 14.20
C GLY A 197 5.75 -0.07 14.25
N GLY A 198 6.17 -0.68 13.14
CA GLY A 198 6.57 -2.08 13.08
C GLY A 198 5.47 -3.08 13.43
N TRP A 199 5.91 -4.26 13.86
CA TRP A 199 5.03 -5.37 14.24
C TRP A 199 4.02 -5.00 15.34
N GLN A 200 4.47 -4.20 16.31
CA GLN A 200 3.65 -3.79 17.45
C GLN A 200 2.49 -2.89 17.03
N ALA A 201 2.68 -1.99 16.07
CA ALA A 201 1.60 -1.17 15.53
C ALA A 201 0.54 -2.02 14.81
N TYR A 202 0.96 -3.06 14.08
CA TYR A 202 0.03 -4.02 13.49
C TYR A 202 -0.78 -4.77 14.57
N GLN A 203 -0.11 -5.32 15.59
CA GLN A 203 -0.80 -6.03 16.67
C GLN A 203 -1.80 -5.13 17.41
N ALA A 204 -1.43 -3.88 17.70
CA ALA A 204 -2.32 -2.91 18.32
C ALA A 204 -3.55 -2.61 17.44
N GLN A 205 -3.37 -2.51 16.12
CA GLN A 205 -4.47 -2.28 15.18
C GLN A 205 -5.42 -3.49 15.12
N VAL A 206 -4.89 -4.72 15.07
CA VAL A 206 -5.72 -5.94 15.10
C VAL A 206 -6.51 -6.03 16.41
N ALA A 207 -5.86 -5.77 17.55
CA ALA A 207 -6.54 -5.76 18.84
C ALA A 207 -7.65 -4.69 18.91
N SER A 208 -7.39 -3.50 18.37
CA SER A 208 -8.40 -2.42 18.27
C SER A 208 -9.60 -2.86 17.44
N MET A 209 -9.38 -3.49 16.28
CA MET A 209 -10.45 -4.00 15.42
C MET A 209 -11.27 -5.10 16.11
N GLN A 210 -10.62 -6.00 16.84
CA GLN A 210 -11.30 -7.05 17.62
C GLN A 210 -12.14 -6.44 18.75
N ALA A 211 -11.64 -5.43 19.46
CA ALA A 211 -12.38 -4.72 20.49
C ALA A 211 -13.63 -4.02 19.92
N VAL A 212 -13.50 -3.35 18.77
CA VAL A 212 -14.65 -2.74 18.07
C VAL A 212 -15.67 -3.80 17.67
N ALA A 213 -15.23 -4.91 17.08
CA ALA A 213 -16.12 -6.00 16.68
C ALA A 213 -16.87 -6.61 17.88
N ALA A 214 -16.20 -6.79 19.02
CA ALA A 214 -16.84 -7.25 20.26
C ALA A 214 -17.92 -6.26 20.75
N THR A 215 -17.71 -4.95 20.59
CA THR A 215 -18.68 -3.93 21.00
C THR A 215 -19.79 -3.64 19.98
N ALA A 216 -19.62 -4.01 18.71
CA ALA A 216 -20.59 -3.74 17.64
C ALA A 216 -21.93 -4.47 17.81
N GLY A 217 -22.01 -5.48 18.68
CA GLY A 217 -23.24 -6.17 19.07
C GLY A 217 -23.83 -5.75 20.42
N HIS A 218 -23.18 -4.85 21.16
CA HIS A 218 -23.66 -4.38 22.45
C HIS A 218 -24.52 -3.12 22.31
N ARG A 219 -25.68 -3.11 22.98
CA ARG A 219 -26.59 -1.95 23.00
C ARG A 219 -25.83 -0.75 23.58
N LEU A 220 -25.57 0.26 22.77
CA LEU A 220 -24.95 1.52 23.23
C LEU A 220 -25.80 2.06 24.39
N GLN A 221 -25.16 2.32 25.54
CA GLN A 221 -25.83 3.00 26.64
C GLN A 221 -26.32 4.36 26.15
N ALA A 222 -27.53 4.75 26.59
CA ALA A 222 -28.20 5.96 26.14
C ALA A 222 -27.24 7.16 26.16
N ALA A 223 -27.19 7.90 25.05
CA ALA A 223 -26.35 9.08 24.93
C ALA A 223 -26.63 10.04 26.10
N CYS A 224 -25.56 10.52 26.75
CA CYS A 224 -25.66 11.61 27.71
C CYS A 224 -26.23 12.84 26.98
N GLY A 225 -27.50 13.15 27.21
CA GLY A 225 -28.12 14.34 26.61
C GLY A 225 -29.62 14.26 26.32
N ARG A 226 -30.39 13.45 27.05
CA ARG A 226 -31.85 13.57 27.04
C ARG A 226 -32.29 14.38 28.26
N PHE A 227 -32.39 15.71 28.08
CA PHE A 227 -33.19 16.59 28.94
C PHE A 227 -34.54 16.82 28.24
#